data_AF-A0A2N3GFG5-F1
#
_entry.id   AF-A0A2N3GFG5-F1
#
_cell.length_a   1.000
_cell.length_b   1.000
_cell.length_c   1.000
_cell.angle_alpha   90.00
_cell.angle_beta   90.00
_cell.angle_gamma   90.00
#
_symmetry.space_group_name_H-M   'P 1'
#
loop_
_entity.id
_entity.type
_entity.pdbx_description
1 polymer ?
#
loop_
_entity_poly.entity_id
_entity_poly.type
_entity_poly.pdbx_seq_one_letter_code
_entity_poly.pdbx_strand_id
1 'polypeptide(L)'
;MEPKNRLNDNEAEVNSRIGQVRSRRPRFTDDHVTLAHGAGGKASAALVDSVFLDGYGNDVLAEMGDAGVVSLPELVDGARLAMSTDSYVVSPIQFPGGSIGELAVNGTVNDLAVSGAVPTAISAAFVIEEGLSVEVLRREVAAMRAAAEAAGVRIITGDTKVVARGAADQLFITTAGVGIVPAGRKLGAAQVQRGDKILLSGAIADHGMAVMMARGDLAIDAPIESDTRAVNHMVAALLEAAPNTRWMRDATRGGLGTVLNELAQATGLGVVVEDEAIRVHDMTRGACDMLGIDPLYVANEGTFVAIVPADEAEAALAAVQALPGGEEAGLVGRIVLEPASSVVLVTGFGGTRMVDMLVGDPLPRIC
;
A
#
# COMPACT_ATOMS: atom_id res chain seq x y z
N MET A 1 29.02 -57.41 -28.26
CA MET A 1 29.07 -55.96 -28.01
C MET A 1 28.61 -55.75 -26.58
N GLU A 2 29.54 -55.57 -25.65
CA GLU A 2 29.18 -55.22 -24.27
C GLU A 2 28.67 -53.78 -24.20
N PRO A 3 27.65 -53.50 -23.38
CA PRO A 3 27.13 -52.16 -23.23
C PRO A 3 28.21 -51.27 -22.63
N LYS A 4 28.49 -50.13 -23.26
CA LYS A 4 29.33 -49.05 -22.70
C LYS A 4 28.61 -48.42 -21.50
N ASN A 5 28.52 -49.15 -20.39
CA ASN A 5 28.18 -48.55 -19.12
C ASN A 5 29.49 -47.99 -18.54
N ARG A 6 29.84 -46.76 -18.95
CA ARG A 6 30.89 -45.97 -18.30
C ARG A 6 30.35 -45.53 -16.94
N LEU A 7 30.32 -46.45 -15.98
CA LEU A 7 30.28 -46.09 -14.58
C LEU A 7 31.63 -45.40 -14.31
N ASN A 8 31.58 -44.12 -13.95
CA ASN A 8 32.78 -43.37 -13.58
C ASN A 8 33.44 -44.05 -12.38
N ASP A 9 34.70 -44.48 -12.51
CA ASP A 9 35.43 -45.25 -11.49
C ASP A 9 35.78 -44.45 -10.21
N ASN A 10 35.37 -43.18 -10.12
CA ASN A 10 35.65 -42.31 -8.99
C ASN A 10 34.38 -41.56 -8.54
N GLU A 11 33.60 -42.22 -7.70
CA GLU A 11 32.35 -41.71 -7.13
C GLU A 11 32.56 -40.35 -6.41
N ALA A 12 33.72 -40.14 -5.77
CA ALA A 12 34.05 -38.89 -5.10
C ALA A 12 34.21 -37.71 -6.08
N GLU A 13 34.82 -37.95 -7.26
CA GLU A 13 34.97 -36.94 -8.31
C GLU A 13 33.64 -36.62 -8.98
N VAL A 14 32.78 -37.62 -9.17
CA VAL A 14 31.41 -37.43 -9.66
C VAL A 14 30.59 -36.62 -8.67
N ASN A 15 30.62 -36.97 -7.37
CA ASN A 15 29.93 -36.25 -6.32
C ASN A 15 30.46 -34.82 -6.16
N SER A 16 31.78 -34.60 -6.30
CA SER A 16 32.37 -33.27 -6.30
C SER A 16 31.93 -32.43 -7.50
N ARG A 17 31.88 -33.00 -8.71
CA ARG A 17 31.38 -32.30 -9.91
C ARG A 17 29.88 -32.01 -9.81
N ILE A 18 29.09 -32.96 -9.33
CA ILE A 18 27.67 -32.76 -9.05
C ILE A 18 27.49 -31.65 -8.02
N GLY A 19 28.30 -31.64 -6.95
CA GLY A 19 28.32 -30.59 -5.93
C GLY A 19 28.64 -29.22 -6.53
N GLN A 20 29.71 -29.12 -7.34
CA GLN A 20 30.09 -27.87 -8.03
C GLN A 20 29.03 -27.38 -9.02
N VAL A 21 28.34 -28.27 -9.73
CA VAL A 21 27.27 -27.89 -10.65
C VAL A 21 26.02 -27.46 -9.89
N ARG A 22 25.71 -28.12 -8.77
CA ARG A 22 24.57 -27.78 -7.90
C ARG A 22 24.81 -26.51 -7.08
N SER A 23 26.06 -26.16 -6.77
CA SER A 23 26.41 -24.94 -6.03
C SER A 23 26.45 -23.68 -6.89
N ARG A 24 26.31 -23.80 -8.21
CA ARG A 24 26.28 -22.64 -9.10
C ARG A 24 24.91 -21.99 -9.03
N ARG A 25 24.89 -20.66 -8.88
CA ARG A 25 23.67 -19.87 -9.05
C ARG A 25 23.03 -20.17 -10.41
N PRO A 26 21.69 -20.32 -10.47
CA PRO A 26 21.00 -20.51 -11.73
C PRO A 26 21.28 -19.34 -12.67
N ARG A 27 21.50 -19.62 -13.96
CA ARG A 27 21.61 -18.56 -14.98
C ARG A 27 20.21 -18.22 -15.47
N PHE A 28 19.79 -16.97 -15.27
CA PHE A 28 18.55 -16.44 -15.82
C PHE A 28 18.88 -15.57 -17.04
N THR A 29 18.43 -15.98 -18.23
CA THR A 29 18.74 -15.31 -19.51
C THR A 29 17.50 -14.96 -20.34
N ASP A 30 16.31 -15.23 -19.81
CA ASP A 30 15.06 -14.98 -20.51
C ASP A 30 14.69 -13.49 -20.44
N ASP A 31 14.23 -12.94 -21.57
CA ASP A 31 13.77 -11.54 -21.65
C ASP A 31 12.30 -11.38 -21.23
N HIS A 32 11.54 -12.48 -21.24
CA HIS A 32 10.11 -12.51 -20.94
C HIS A 32 9.76 -13.64 -19.98
N VAL A 33 8.73 -13.43 -19.16
CA VAL A 33 8.22 -14.45 -18.25
C VAL A 33 7.47 -15.52 -19.04
N THR A 34 7.80 -16.79 -18.84
CA THR A 34 7.15 -17.94 -19.48
C THR A 34 6.44 -18.79 -18.44
N LEU A 35 5.50 -19.65 -18.87
CA LEU A 35 4.84 -20.62 -17.98
C LEU A 35 5.84 -21.51 -17.21
N ALA A 36 7.03 -21.76 -17.77
CA ALA A 36 8.07 -22.53 -17.09
C ALA A 36 8.57 -21.86 -15.80
N HIS A 37 8.53 -20.52 -15.71
CA HIS A 37 8.89 -19.80 -14.49
C HIS A 37 7.87 -19.98 -13.36
N GLY A 38 6.63 -20.42 -13.65
CA GLY A 38 5.62 -20.73 -12.65
C GLY A 38 5.51 -22.21 -12.26
N ALA A 39 6.34 -23.09 -12.84
CA ALA A 39 6.18 -24.54 -12.74
C ALA A 39 6.87 -25.21 -11.53
N GLY A 40 7.57 -24.44 -10.68
CA GLY A 40 8.29 -24.95 -9.50
C GLY A 40 9.62 -25.66 -9.80
N GLY A 41 10.12 -25.53 -11.04
CA GLY A 41 11.36 -26.19 -11.49
C GLY A 41 12.58 -25.27 -11.49
N LYS A 42 13.62 -25.65 -12.26
CA LYS A 42 14.87 -24.85 -12.39
C LYS A 42 14.63 -23.43 -12.90
N ALA A 43 13.67 -23.26 -13.82
CA ALA A 43 13.32 -21.96 -14.38
C ALA A 43 12.67 -21.06 -13.31
N SER A 44 11.77 -21.61 -12.48
CA SER A 44 11.22 -20.92 -11.30
C SER A 44 12.31 -20.52 -10.31
N ALA A 45 13.20 -21.45 -9.96
CA ALA A 45 14.32 -21.16 -9.05
C ALA A 45 15.25 -20.07 -9.59
N ALA A 46 15.49 -20.04 -10.91
CA ALA A 46 16.28 -19.00 -11.55
C ALA A 46 15.60 -17.63 -11.51
N LEU A 47 14.28 -17.57 -11.75
CA LEU A 47 13.51 -16.34 -11.60
C LEU A 47 13.58 -15.82 -10.17
N VAL A 48 13.36 -16.69 -9.18
CA VAL A 48 13.38 -16.31 -7.76
C VAL A 48 14.74 -15.77 -7.34
N ASP A 49 15.83 -16.46 -7.69
CA ASP A 49 17.17 -16.01 -7.36
C ASP A 49 17.56 -14.69 -8.06
N SER A 50 17.34 -14.60 -9.38
CA SER A 50 17.84 -13.49 -10.19
C SER A 50 16.96 -12.24 -10.25
N VAL A 51 15.69 -12.34 -9.85
CA VAL A 51 14.75 -11.22 -9.84
C VAL A 51 14.35 -10.85 -8.42
N PHE A 52 13.82 -11.79 -7.63
CA PHE A 52 13.27 -11.48 -6.31
C PHE A 52 14.36 -11.37 -5.23
N LEU A 53 15.23 -12.37 -5.09
CA LEU A 53 16.33 -12.32 -4.11
C LEU A 53 17.35 -11.23 -4.46
N ASP A 54 17.77 -11.10 -5.72
CA ASP A 54 18.65 -10.00 -6.12
C ASP A 54 17.97 -8.63 -5.99
N GLY A 55 16.65 -8.58 -6.18
CA GLY A 55 15.83 -7.38 -6.12
C GLY A 55 15.67 -6.85 -4.69
N TYR A 56 14.98 -7.59 -3.83
CA TYR A 56 14.63 -7.21 -2.45
C TYR A 56 15.09 -8.21 -1.37
N GLY A 57 16.00 -9.14 -1.72
CA GLY A 57 16.48 -10.15 -0.80
C GLY A 57 17.14 -9.57 0.45
N ASN A 58 17.00 -10.32 1.54
CA ASN A 58 17.58 -10.02 2.84
C ASN A 58 17.90 -11.35 3.54
N ASP A 59 18.57 -11.29 4.68
CA ASP A 59 19.06 -12.48 5.39
C ASP A 59 17.94 -13.50 5.70
N VAL A 60 16.71 -13.04 5.97
CA VAL A 60 15.57 -13.93 6.26
C VAL A 60 15.08 -14.59 4.98
N LEU A 61 14.86 -13.82 3.91
CA LEU A 61 14.38 -14.37 2.64
C LEU A 61 15.43 -15.30 2.00
N ALA A 62 16.72 -15.04 2.23
CA ALA A 62 17.83 -15.85 1.74
C ALA A 62 17.88 -17.26 2.36
N GLU A 63 17.21 -17.49 3.49
CA GLU A 63 17.06 -18.84 4.07
C GLU A 63 16.25 -19.77 3.16
N MET A 64 15.38 -19.21 2.30
CA MET A 64 14.61 -19.97 1.30
C MET A 64 13.81 -21.16 1.89
N GLY A 65 13.34 -21.00 3.14
CA GLY A 65 12.42 -21.93 3.78
C GLY A 65 10.97 -21.74 3.32
N ASP A 66 10.08 -22.64 3.75
CA ASP A 66 8.63 -22.56 3.45
C ASP A 66 7.94 -21.35 4.14
N ALA A 67 8.63 -20.69 5.07
CA ALA A 67 8.17 -19.47 5.74
C ALA A 67 9.35 -18.56 6.06
N GLY A 68 9.13 -17.24 5.96
CA GLY A 68 10.03 -16.25 6.53
C GLY A 68 9.85 -16.19 8.05
N VAL A 69 10.93 -16.36 8.81
CA VAL A 69 10.89 -16.33 10.28
C VAL A 69 11.59 -15.08 10.79
N VAL A 70 10.81 -14.21 11.46
CA VAL A 70 11.36 -13.05 12.18
C VAL A 70 11.06 -13.17 13.66
N SER A 71 12.08 -12.91 14.48
CA SER A 71 11.84 -12.67 15.89
C SER A 71 11.14 -11.32 16.03
N LEU A 72 9.94 -11.32 16.58
CA LEU A 72 9.34 -10.10 17.09
C LEU A 72 10.03 -9.76 18.42
N PRO A 73 10.17 -8.47 18.77
CA PRO A 73 10.51 -8.11 20.15
C PRO A 73 9.58 -8.88 21.09
N GLU A 74 10.08 -9.30 22.27
CA GLU A 74 9.18 -9.89 23.28
C GLU A 74 7.95 -8.99 23.38
N LEU A 75 6.78 -9.56 23.07
CA LEU A 75 5.53 -8.82 23.20
C LEU A 75 5.42 -8.45 24.67
N VAL A 76 5.70 -7.19 24.99
CA VAL A 76 5.47 -6.63 26.31
C VAL A 76 4.01 -6.91 26.65
N ASP A 77 3.72 -7.21 27.91
CA ASP A 77 2.35 -7.51 28.34
C ASP A 77 1.38 -6.44 27.84
N GLY A 78 0.33 -6.87 27.12
CA GLY A 78 -0.65 -5.99 26.49
C GLY A 78 -0.35 -5.50 25.06
N ALA A 79 0.80 -5.80 24.47
CA ALA A 79 1.05 -5.57 23.04
C ALA A 79 0.23 -6.55 22.17
N ARG A 80 -0.19 -6.13 20.98
CA ARG A 80 -1.05 -6.92 20.09
C ARG A 80 -0.44 -7.02 18.69
N LEU A 81 -0.66 -8.13 18.01
CA LEU A 81 -0.29 -8.31 16.61
C LEU A 81 -1.41 -7.75 15.71
N ALA A 82 -1.05 -6.89 14.76
CA ALA A 82 -1.91 -6.52 13.64
C ALA A 82 -1.45 -7.25 12.38
N MET A 83 -2.42 -7.67 11.57
CA MET A 83 -2.19 -8.27 10.26
C MET A 83 -3.18 -7.66 9.27
N SER A 84 -2.68 -7.23 8.11
CA SER A 84 -3.50 -6.83 6.97
C SER A 84 -3.06 -7.58 5.72
N THR A 85 -3.93 -7.63 4.72
CA THR A 85 -3.58 -8.11 3.39
C THR A 85 -4.41 -7.36 2.37
N ASP A 86 -3.78 -7.04 1.25
CA ASP A 86 -4.48 -6.42 0.14
C ASP A 86 -3.93 -6.91 -1.21
N SER A 87 -4.78 -6.81 -2.23
CA SER A 87 -4.43 -7.19 -3.60
C SER A 87 -4.50 -5.98 -4.52
N TYR A 88 -3.42 -5.79 -5.27
CA TYR A 88 -3.18 -4.64 -6.12
C TYR A 88 -3.32 -5.06 -7.58
N VAL A 89 -4.24 -4.39 -8.26
CA VAL A 89 -4.66 -4.70 -9.64
C VAL A 89 -4.74 -3.44 -10.51
N VAL A 90 -4.11 -2.34 -10.06
CA VAL A 90 -4.01 -1.07 -10.76
C VAL A 90 -3.67 -1.21 -12.24
N SER A 91 -4.31 -0.40 -13.07
CA SER A 91 -4.06 -0.32 -14.51
C SER A 91 -4.04 1.13 -14.97
N PRO A 92 -2.95 1.60 -15.63
CA PRO A 92 -1.73 0.85 -15.96
C PRO A 92 -0.90 0.47 -14.71
N ILE A 93 -0.03 -0.55 -14.83
CA ILE A 93 0.86 -0.96 -13.71
C ILE A 93 1.95 0.07 -13.37
N GLN A 94 2.11 1.10 -14.21
CA GLN A 94 2.97 2.25 -13.99
C GLN A 94 2.23 3.52 -14.36
N PHE A 95 2.39 4.55 -13.55
CA PHE A 95 1.68 5.81 -13.70
C PHE A 95 2.55 6.95 -13.18
N PRO A 96 2.23 8.21 -13.49
CA PRO A 96 2.92 9.35 -12.91
C PRO A 96 2.91 9.28 -11.37
N GLY A 97 4.06 9.45 -10.75
CA GLY A 97 4.20 9.39 -9.29
C GLY A 97 4.23 8.00 -8.65
N GLY A 98 4.10 6.90 -9.42
CA GLY A 98 4.21 5.56 -8.80
C GLY A 98 4.05 4.35 -9.72
N SER A 99 4.02 3.17 -9.12
CA SER A 99 3.77 1.92 -9.82
C SER A 99 3.03 0.90 -8.93
N ILE A 100 2.60 -0.22 -9.51
CA ILE A 100 2.01 -1.33 -8.76
C ILE A 100 2.94 -1.86 -7.67
N GLY A 101 4.27 -1.81 -7.89
CA GLY A 101 5.27 -2.22 -6.89
C GLY A 101 5.28 -1.31 -5.67
N GLU A 102 5.31 0.02 -5.86
CA GLU A 102 5.26 0.98 -4.76
C GLU A 102 3.93 0.87 -4.01
N LEU A 103 2.83 0.84 -4.77
CA LEU A 103 1.48 0.72 -4.23
C LEU A 103 1.32 -0.52 -3.34
N ALA A 104 1.84 -1.67 -3.79
CA ALA A 104 1.71 -2.92 -3.05
C ALA A 104 2.41 -2.91 -1.68
N VAL A 105 3.50 -2.16 -1.54
CA VAL A 105 4.17 -2.00 -0.25
C VAL A 105 3.50 -0.90 0.57
N ASN A 106 3.30 0.27 -0.03
CA ASN A 106 2.76 1.45 0.65
C ASN A 106 1.37 1.16 1.23
N GLY A 107 0.43 0.61 0.45
CA GLY A 107 -0.93 0.33 0.92
C GLY A 107 -0.97 -0.59 2.15
N THR A 108 -0.24 -1.71 2.10
CA THR A 108 -0.18 -2.65 3.24
C THR A 108 0.53 -2.07 4.46
N VAL A 109 1.54 -1.22 4.26
CA VAL A 109 2.17 -0.45 5.35
C VAL A 109 1.17 0.53 5.95
N ASN A 110 0.39 1.20 5.11
CA ASN A 110 -0.59 2.22 5.50
C ASN A 110 -1.71 1.61 6.34
N ASP A 111 -2.29 0.48 5.91
CA ASP A 111 -3.27 -0.29 6.68
C ASP A 111 -2.80 -0.58 8.11
N LEU A 112 -1.58 -1.11 8.23
CA LEU A 112 -0.99 -1.41 9.53
C LEU A 112 -0.79 -0.15 10.34
N ALA A 113 -0.27 0.92 9.74
CA ALA A 113 -0.02 2.19 10.41
C ALA A 113 -1.31 2.81 10.95
N VAL A 114 -2.35 2.94 10.13
CA VAL A 114 -3.63 3.55 10.54
C VAL A 114 -4.41 2.69 11.54
N SER A 115 -4.13 1.37 11.60
CA SER A 115 -4.61 0.51 12.69
C SER A 115 -3.89 0.75 14.04
N GLY A 116 -2.85 1.59 14.03
CA GLY A 116 -2.00 1.90 15.17
C GLY A 116 -0.85 0.91 15.36
N ALA A 117 -0.56 0.05 14.40
CA ALA A 117 0.59 -0.84 14.47
C ALA A 117 1.87 -0.12 14.03
N VAL A 118 3.02 -0.59 14.53
CA VAL A 118 4.33 -0.34 13.95
C VAL A 118 4.59 -1.46 12.94
N PRO A 119 4.54 -1.20 11.62
CA PRO A 119 4.77 -2.21 10.60
C PRO A 119 6.16 -2.82 10.75
N THR A 120 6.30 -4.14 10.55
CA THR A 120 7.56 -4.85 10.80
C THR A 120 8.01 -5.69 9.61
N ALA A 121 7.08 -6.48 9.04
CA ALA A 121 7.40 -7.40 7.96
C ALA A 121 6.22 -7.57 7.00
N ILE A 122 6.54 -7.87 5.74
CA ILE A 122 5.58 -8.06 4.65
C ILE A 122 5.91 -9.35 3.91
N SER A 123 4.88 -10.03 3.40
CA SER A 123 4.98 -11.06 2.37
C SER A 123 4.50 -10.53 1.04
N ALA A 124 5.07 -11.00 -0.07
CA ALA A 124 4.66 -10.60 -1.42
C ALA A 124 4.38 -11.81 -2.33
N ALA A 125 3.15 -11.92 -2.83
CA ALA A 125 2.74 -12.93 -3.80
C ALA A 125 2.46 -12.30 -5.16
N PHE A 126 2.94 -12.92 -6.23
CA PHE A 126 2.84 -12.41 -7.59
C PHE A 126 2.02 -13.35 -8.47
N VAL A 127 1.05 -12.79 -9.21
CA VAL A 127 0.40 -13.46 -10.35
C VAL A 127 0.83 -12.73 -11.61
N ILE A 128 1.60 -13.43 -12.44
CA ILE A 128 2.29 -12.85 -13.59
C ILE A 128 1.70 -13.45 -14.87
N GLU A 129 1.30 -12.61 -15.82
CA GLU A 129 0.88 -13.05 -17.13
C GLU A 129 2.10 -13.52 -17.96
N GLU A 130 1.98 -14.68 -18.61
CA GLU A 130 2.97 -15.14 -19.58
C GLU A 130 3.20 -14.09 -20.68
N GLY A 131 4.45 -13.73 -20.92
CA GLY A 131 4.84 -12.71 -21.88
C GLY A 131 5.12 -11.34 -21.27
N LEU A 132 4.91 -11.14 -19.96
CA LEU A 132 5.41 -9.94 -19.28
C LEU A 132 6.94 -9.83 -19.44
N SER A 133 7.44 -8.63 -19.74
CA SER A 133 8.87 -8.37 -19.81
C SER A 133 9.54 -8.56 -18.44
N VAL A 134 10.68 -9.25 -18.42
CA VAL A 134 11.50 -9.40 -17.22
C VAL A 134 12.03 -8.04 -16.74
N GLU A 135 12.31 -7.12 -17.66
CA GLU A 135 12.76 -5.77 -17.31
C GLU A 135 11.69 -5.02 -16.52
N VAL A 136 10.43 -5.11 -16.98
CA VAL A 136 9.28 -4.55 -16.26
C VAL A 136 9.19 -5.16 -14.87
N LEU A 137 9.22 -6.49 -14.76
CA LEU A 137 9.16 -7.18 -13.47
C LEU A 137 10.31 -6.77 -12.53
N ARG A 138 11.55 -6.67 -13.03
CA ARG A 138 12.71 -6.22 -12.25
C ARG A 138 12.52 -4.81 -11.71
N ARG A 139 11.96 -3.91 -12.51
CA ARG A 139 11.68 -2.54 -12.09
C ARG A 139 10.61 -2.50 -11.01
N GLU A 140 9.52 -3.25 -11.15
CA GLU A 140 8.48 -3.31 -10.11
C GLU A 140 9.02 -3.89 -8.80
N VAL A 141 9.86 -4.94 -8.87
CA VAL A 141 10.54 -5.52 -7.70
C VAL A 141 11.51 -4.53 -7.05
N ALA A 142 12.25 -3.74 -7.85
CA ALA A 142 13.12 -2.69 -7.34
C ALA A 142 12.32 -1.55 -6.68
N ALA A 143 11.15 -1.20 -7.22
CA ALA A 143 10.24 -0.21 -6.65
C ALA A 143 9.68 -0.69 -5.30
N MET A 144 9.28 -1.97 -5.19
CA MET A 144 8.90 -2.59 -3.91
C MET A 144 10.03 -2.52 -2.88
N ARG A 145 11.28 -2.78 -3.29
CA ARG A 145 12.43 -2.64 -2.39
C ARG A 145 12.56 -1.23 -1.86
N ALA A 146 12.55 -0.24 -2.75
CA ALA A 146 12.72 1.17 -2.38
C ALA A 146 11.62 1.61 -1.41
N ALA A 147 10.36 1.23 -1.67
CA ALA A 147 9.23 1.51 -0.78
C ALA A 147 9.39 0.82 0.60
N ALA A 148 9.84 -0.45 0.62
CA ALA A 148 10.05 -1.19 1.86
C ALA A 148 11.18 -0.58 2.71
N GLU A 149 12.29 -0.19 2.06
CA GLU A 149 13.41 0.51 2.71
C GLU A 149 12.96 1.87 3.27
N ALA A 150 12.21 2.65 2.51
CA ALA A 150 11.68 3.94 2.96
C ALA A 150 10.73 3.81 4.16
N ALA A 151 9.88 2.77 4.16
CA ALA A 151 8.97 2.46 5.26
C ALA A 151 9.68 1.83 6.48
N GLY A 152 10.90 1.32 6.31
CA GLY A 152 11.62 0.59 7.37
C GLY A 152 11.09 -0.83 7.63
N VAL A 153 10.50 -1.47 6.62
CA VAL A 153 9.96 -2.85 6.69
C VAL A 153 10.78 -3.81 5.83
N ARG A 154 10.60 -5.11 6.05
CA ARG A 154 11.27 -6.16 5.25
C ARG A 154 10.26 -7.05 4.54
N ILE A 155 10.53 -7.37 3.28
CA ILE A 155 9.83 -8.43 2.55
C ILE A 155 10.49 -9.76 2.91
N ILE A 156 9.84 -10.60 3.71
CA ILE A 156 10.49 -11.76 4.36
C ILE A 156 10.10 -13.11 3.75
N THR A 157 9.04 -13.14 2.94
CA THR A 157 8.58 -14.34 2.24
C THR A 157 7.77 -13.95 1.02
N GLY A 158 7.58 -14.88 0.08
CA GLY A 158 6.77 -14.61 -1.09
C GLY A 158 6.39 -15.84 -1.88
N ASP A 159 5.56 -15.63 -2.89
CA ASP A 159 5.13 -16.67 -3.82
C ASP A 159 5.09 -16.12 -5.26
N THR A 160 5.26 -16.99 -6.24
CA THR A 160 5.17 -16.61 -7.65
C THR A 160 4.34 -17.63 -8.42
N LYS A 161 3.36 -17.12 -9.16
CA LYS A 161 2.55 -17.87 -10.10
C LYS A 161 2.60 -17.20 -11.47
N VAL A 162 2.78 -18.02 -12.51
CA VAL A 162 2.69 -17.56 -13.90
C VAL A 162 1.45 -18.19 -14.52
N VAL A 163 0.57 -17.35 -15.06
CA VAL A 163 -0.66 -17.76 -15.73
C VAL A 163 -0.55 -17.59 -17.24
N ALA A 164 -1.39 -18.29 -17.99
CA ALA A 164 -1.41 -18.17 -19.44
C ALA A 164 -1.81 -16.75 -19.89
N ARG A 165 -1.40 -16.38 -21.10
CA ARG A 165 -1.85 -15.13 -21.75
C ARG A 165 -3.36 -14.97 -21.71
N GLY A 166 -3.83 -13.78 -21.32
CA GLY A 166 -5.23 -13.42 -21.17
C GLY A 166 -5.89 -13.88 -19.87
N ALA A 167 -5.19 -14.61 -18.99
CA ALA A 167 -5.74 -15.07 -17.71
C ALA A 167 -5.54 -14.06 -16.55
N ALA A 168 -4.56 -13.17 -16.68
CA ALA A 168 -4.35 -11.99 -15.84
C ALA A 168 -3.96 -10.83 -16.75
N ASP A 169 -4.18 -9.59 -16.31
CA ASP A 169 -3.73 -8.40 -17.05
C ASP A 169 -2.36 -7.98 -16.54
N GLN A 170 -1.31 -8.45 -17.22
CA GLN A 170 0.10 -8.18 -16.94
C GLN A 170 0.63 -8.71 -15.60
N LEU A 171 0.31 -8.03 -14.49
CA LEU A 171 0.90 -8.29 -13.17
C LEU A 171 -0.11 -7.92 -12.08
N PHE A 172 -0.39 -8.88 -11.19
CA PHE A 172 -1.06 -8.60 -9.92
C PHE A 172 -0.12 -8.94 -8.77
N ILE A 173 -0.17 -8.11 -7.73
CA ILE A 173 0.63 -8.29 -6.52
C ILE A 173 -0.33 -8.36 -5.34
N THR A 174 -0.17 -9.35 -4.48
CA THR A 174 -0.84 -9.42 -3.19
C THR A 174 0.22 -9.30 -2.11
N THR A 175 0.07 -8.36 -1.20
CA THR A 175 0.92 -8.26 -0.03
C THR A 175 0.11 -8.54 1.23
N ALA A 176 0.78 -9.10 2.22
CA ALA A 176 0.24 -9.22 3.56
C ALA A 176 1.31 -8.73 4.52
N GLY A 177 0.90 -7.96 5.52
CA GLY A 177 1.81 -7.31 6.44
C GLY A 177 1.48 -7.68 7.88
N VAL A 178 2.51 -7.69 8.72
CA VAL A 178 2.37 -7.78 10.17
C VAL A 178 3.05 -6.60 10.86
N GLY A 179 2.45 -6.15 11.95
CA GLY A 179 2.98 -5.08 12.79
C GLY A 179 2.57 -5.24 14.24
N ILE A 180 3.26 -4.53 15.13
CA ILE A 180 2.98 -4.56 16.57
C ILE A 180 2.19 -3.32 16.96
N VAL A 181 1.01 -3.50 17.54
CA VAL A 181 0.26 -2.44 18.22
C VAL A 181 0.80 -2.34 19.65
N PRO A 182 1.43 -1.22 20.04
CA PRO A 182 1.96 -1.04 21.39
C PRO A 182 0.89 -1.20 22.48
N ALA A 183 1.31 -1.65 23.66
CA ALA A 183 0.42 -1.78 24.81
C ALA A 183 -0.27 -0.45 25.15
N GLY A 184 -1.55 -0.51 25.50
CA GLY A 184 -2.35 0.68 25.82
C GLY A 184 -2.85 1.49 24.61
N ARG A 185 -2.28 1.30 23.41
CA ARG A 185 -2.78 1.98 22.20
C ARG A 185 -4.17 1.44 21.84
N LYS A 186 -5.16 2.33 21.80
CA LYS A 186 -6.54 1.99 21.50
C LYS A 186 -7.14 2.99 20.50
N LEU A 187 -7.24 2.54 19.26
CA LEU A 187 -7.94 3.25 18.19
C LEU A 187 -9.24 2.54 17.88
N GLY A 188 -10.29 3.30 17.55
CA GLY A 188 -11.56 2.75 17.13
C GLY A 188 -12.70 3.75 17.25
N ALA A 189 -13.76 3.55 16.46
CA ALA A 189 -14.94 4.42 16.43
C ALA A 189 -15.54 4.64 17.84
N ALA A 190 -15.51 3.61 18.70
CA ALA A 190 -16.00 3.70 20.08
C ALA A 190 -15.22 4.68 20.98
N GLN A 191 -14.08 5.21 20.56
CA GLN A 191 -13.32 6.24 21.29
C GLN A 191 -13.68 7.66 20.85
N VAL A 192 -14.31 7.80 19.69
CA VAL A 192 -14.63 9.09 19.07
C VAL A 192 -15.73 9.79 19.85
N GLN A 193 -15.53 11.09 20.06
CA GLN A 193 -16.37 11.94 20.91
C GLN A 193 -16.73 13.23 20.18
N ARG A 194 -17.84 13.83 20.61
CA ARG A 194 -18.22 15.18 20.18
C ARG A 194 -17.08 16.15 20.47
N GLY A 195 -16.74 16.97 19.47
CA GLY A 195 -15.74 18.02 19.59
C GLY A 195 -14.35 17.61 19.13
N ASP A 196 -14.09 16.31 18.95
CA ASP A 196 -12.86 15.82 18.32
C ASP A 196 -12.69 16.45 16.93
N LYS A 197 -11.43 16.68 16.56
CA LYS A 197 -11.02 17.30 15.31
C LYS A 197 -10.68 16.26 14.27
N ILE A 198 -10.93 16.60 13.02
CA ILE A 198 -10.59 15.77 11.86
C ILE A 198 -9.32 16.35 11.26
N LEU A 199 -8.25 15.57 11.28
CA LEU A 199 -7.00 15.86 10.61
C LEU A 199 -6.94 15.04 9.32
N LEU A 200 -6.56 15.68 8.23
CA LEU A 200 -6.24 15.05 6.95
C LEU A 200 -4.75 15.25 6.69
N SER A 201 -4.02 14.19 6.31
CA SER A 201 -2.56 14.24 6.23
C SER A 201 -1.99 14.91 4.98
N GLY A 202 -2.82 15.22 3.98
CA GLY A 202 -2.37 15.80 2.72
C GLY A 202 -3.51 16.14 1.77
N ALA A 203 -3.15 16.55 0.55
CA ALA A 203 -4.09 16.78 -0.55
C ALA A 203 -4.77 15.47 -0.98
N ILE A 204 -5.98 15.58 -1.54
CA ILE A 204 -6.74 14.42 -2.01
C ILE A 204 -6.91 14.39 -3.54
N ALA A 205 -7.30 13.23 -4.04
CA ALA A 205 -7.67 12.88 -5.41
C ALA A 205 -6.53 12.72 -6.42
N ASP A 206 -5.28 13.00 -6.03
CA ASP A 206 -4.14 12.97 -6.93
C ASP A 206 -3.87 11.56 -7.52
N HIS A 207 -3.88 10.51 -6.70
CA HIS A 207 -3.67 9.14 -7.19
C HIS A 207 -4.69 8.74 -8.25
N GLY A 208 -5.99 8.90 -7.95
CA GLY A 208 -7.01 8.49 -8.90
C GLY A 208 -6.99 9.27 -10.21
N MET A 209 -6.68 10.57 -10.15
CA MET A 209 -6.52 11.37 -11.36
C MET A 209 -5.24 10.99 -12.12
N ALA A 210 -4.12 10.75 -11.45
CA ALA A 210 -2.87 10.32 -12.08
C ALA A 210 -3.04 8.99 -12.84
N VAL A 211 -3.66 7.98 -12.21
CA VAL A 211 -3.93 6.68 -12.85
C VAL A 211 -4.87 6.84 -14.04
N MET A 212 -5.92 7.66 -13.90
CA MET A 212 -6.87 7.88 -14.99
C MET A 212 -6.25 8.62 -16.17
N MET A 213 -5.40 9.62 -15.94
CA MET A 213 -4.66 10.30 -17.01
C MET A 213 -3.70 9.33 -17.70
N ALA A 214 -3.04 8.45 -16.94
CA ALA A 214 -2.11 7.46 -17.47
C ALA A 214 -2.76 6.41 -18.40
N ARG A 215 -4.08 6.19 -18.30
CA ARG A 215 -4.81 5.31 -19.23
C ARG A 215 -4.88 5.88 -20.64
N GLY A 216 -4.82 7.20 -20.78
CA GLY A 216 -4.83 7.87 -22.09
C GLY A 216 -6.18 7.86 -22.83
N ASP A 217 -7.26 7.33 -22.22
CA ASP A 217 -8.58 7.22 -22.85
C ASP A 217 -9.24 8.58 -23.13
N LEU A 218 -8.83 9.63 -22.41
CA LEU A 218 -9.52 10.91 -22.36
C LEU A 218 -8.87 12.00 -23.25
N ALA A 219 -7.74 11.73 -23.91
CA ALA A 219 -6.96 12.72 -24.66
C ALA A 219 -6.68 14.03 -23.87
N ILE A 220 -6.59 13.90 -22.54
CA ILE A 220 -6.24 14.96 -21.59
C ILE A 220 -4.84 14.63 -21.07
N ASP A 221 -3.96 15.63 -21.08
CA ASP A 221 -2.63 15.54 -20.49
C ASP A 221 -2.54 16.58 -19.37
N ALA A 222 -2.22 16.12 -18.16
CA ALA A 222 -2.08 16.95 -16.98
C ALA A 222 -0.94 16.38 -16.13
N PRO A 223 -0.03 17.23 -15.61
CA PRO A 223 1.10 16.80 -14.79
C PRO A 223 0.63 16.49 -13.37
N ILE A 224 -0.23 15.49 -13.22
CA ILE A 224 -0.75 14.99 -11.94
C ILE A 224 0.00 13.71 -11.61
N GLU A 225 0.67 13.69 -10.47
CA GLU A 225 1.40 12.53 -9.95
C GLU A 225 0.62 11.90 -8.81
N SER A 226 0.65 10.57 -8.71
CA SER A 226 0.03 9.86 -7.60
C SER A 226 0.68 10.24 -6.26
N ASP A 227 -0.13 10.30 -5.20
CA ASP A 227 0.35 10.55 -3.85
C ASP A 227 0.99 9.32 -3.17
N THR A 228 1.06 8.15 -3.85
CA THR A 228 1.42 6.86 -3.22
C THR A 228 2.69 6.94 -2.40
N ARG A 229 2.55 6.66 -1.09
CA ARG A 229 3.67 6.64 -0.14
C ARG A 229 3.29 5.90 1.13
N ALA A 230 4.30 5.43 1.84
CA ALA A 230 4.13 4.93 3.19
C ALA A 230 3.87 6.09 4.17
N VAL A 231 2.78 6.02 4.94
CA VAL A 231 2.37 7.03 5.92
C VAL A 231 2.78 6.68 7.36
N ASN A 232 3.45 5.55 7.56
CA ASN A 232 3.75 5.02 8.89
C ASN A 232 4.60 5.95 9.77
N HIS A 233 5.52 6.72 9.18
CA HIS A 233 6.31 7.71 9.91
C HIS A 233 5.45 8.89 10.37
N MET A 234 4.56 9.40 9.51
CA MET A 234 3.59 10.45 9.86
C MET A 234 2.63 9.99 10.96
N VAL A 235 2.12 8.77 10.84
CA VAL A 235 1.25 8.18 11.86
C VAL A 235 1.99 8.00 13.18
N ALA A 236 3.25 7.56 13.17
CA ALA A 236 4.05 7.43 14.39
C ALA A 236 4.23 8.78 15.09
N ALA A 237 4.60 9.83 14.35
CA ALA A 237 4.77 11.18 14.89
C ALA A 237 3.44 11.76 15.42
N LEU A 238 2.33 11.55 14.70
CA LEU A 238 1.01 11.96 15.16
C LEU A 238 0.63 11.27 16.47
N LEU A 239 0.82 9.96 16.57
CA LEU A 239 0.47 9.21 17.78
C LEU A 239 1.39 9.51 18.97
N GLU A 240 2.61 9.99 18.73
CA GLU A 240 3.50 10.50 19.78
C GLU A 240 3.03 11.87 20.29
N ALA A 241 2.67 12.78 19.37
CA ALA A 241 2.23 14.13 19.72
C ALA A 241 0.79 14.19 20.27
N ALA A 242 -0.07 13.27 19.83
CA ALA A 242 -1.47 13.13 20.23
C ALA A 242 -1.77 11.68 20.67
N PRO A 243 -1.28 11.25 21.85
CA PRO A 243 -1.42 9.88 22.32
C PRO A 243 -2.88 9.48 22.56
N ASN A 244 -3.80 10.44 22.67
CA ASN A 244 -5.22 10.19 22.82
C ASN A 244 -6.00 10.22 21.49
N THR A 245 -5.31 10.16 20.35
CA THR A 245 -5.93 9.95 19.02
C THR A 245 -6.96 8.82 19.09
N ARG A 246 -8.15 9.08 18.55
CA ARG A 246 -9.33 8.21 18.72
C ARG A 246 -9.43 7.16 17.63
N TRP A 247 -9.16 7.56 16.40
CA TRP A 247 -9.43 6.75 15.22
C TRP A 247 -8.59 7.24 14.04
N MET A 248 -8.19 6.33 13.16
CA MET A 248 -7.54 6.67 11.90
C MET A 248 -7.99 5.71 10.81
N ARG A 249 -7.89 6.16 9.55
CA ARG A 249 -8.05 5.34 8.35
C ARG A 249 -7.37 6.00 7.17
N ASP A 250 -6.82 5.21 6.28
CA ASP A 250 -6.36 5.64 4.96
C ASP A 250 -7.55 5.96 4.04
N ALA A 251 -7.36 6.88 3.09
CA ALA A 251 -8.43 7.36 2.21
C ALA A 251 -8.37 6.70 0.81
N THR A 252 -8.26 5.37 0.75
CA THR A 252 -8.15 4.58 -0.49
C THR A 252 -9.48 4.48 -1.24
N ARG A 253 -10.02 3.28 -1.50
CA ARG A 253 -11.23 3.10 -2.33
C ARG A 253 -12.43 3.83 -1.72
N GLY A 254 -13.13 4.61 -2.55
CA GLY A 254 -14.25 5.44 -2.12
C GLY A 254 -13.87 6.78 -1.47
N GLY A 255 -12.57 7.05 -1.30
CA GLY A 255 -12.01 8.32 -0.88
C GLY A 255 -12.43 8.80 0.52
N LEU A 256 -12.13 10.07 0.80
CA LEU A 256 -12.46 10.75 2.06
C LEU A 256 -13.96 10.67 2.40
N GLY A 257 -14.83 10.83 1.40
CA GLY A 257 -16.29 10.82 1.57
C GLY A 257 -16.80 9.49 2.13
N THR A 258 -16.31 8.36 1.61
CA THR A 258 -16.71 7.03 2.09
C THR A 258 -16.16 6.77 3.49
N VAL A 259 -14.88 7.08 3.72
CA VAL A 259 -14.19 6.91 5.01
C VAL A 259 -14.90 7.65 6.14
N LEU A 260 -15.32 8.91 5.91
CA LEU A 260 -16.05 9.69 6.90
C LEU A 260 -17.49 9.19 7.12
N ASN A 261 -18.14 8.66 6.08
CA ASN A 261 -19.47 8.08 6.22
C ASN A 261 -19.44 6.77 7.03
N GLU A 262 -18.45 5.90 6.81
CA GLU A 262 -18.25 4.72 7.63
C GLU A 262 -18.02 5.09 9.10
N LEU A 263 -17.24 6.14 9.37
CA LEU A 263 -17.03 6.66 10.72
C LEU A 263 -18.32 7.19 11.34
N ALA A 264 -19.08 8.01 10.61
CA ALA A 264 -20.34 8.58 11.07
C ALA A 264 -21.34 7.45 11.44
N GLN A 265 -21.46 6.44 10.59
CA GLN A 265 -22.32 5.28 10.84
C GLN A 265 -21.85 4.44 12.04
N ALA A 266 -20.55 4.18 12.15
CA ALA A 266 -19.99 3.36 13.23
C ALA A 266 -20.08 4.05 14.61
N THR A 267 -20.05 5.39 14.64
CA THR A 267 -20.14 6.17 15.88
C THR A 267 -21.57 6.56 16.24
N GLY A 268 -22.48 6.65 15.27
CA GLY A 268 -23.78 7.27 15.44
C GLY A 268 -23.73 8.79 15.58
N LEU A 269 -22.57 9.41 15.33
CA LEU A 269 -22.33 10.84 15.45
C LEU A 269 -22.37 11.52 14.08
N GLY A 270 -22.53 12.84 14.08
CA GLY A 270 -22.39 13.64 12.88
C GLY A 270 -20.92 14.03 12.63
N VAL A 271 -20.58 14.18 11.37
CA VAL A 271 -19.25 14.62 10.92
C VAL A 271 -19.42 15.92 10.13
N VAL A 272 -18.76 17.00 10.55
CA VAL A 272 -18.76 18.28 9.83
C VAL A 272 -17.38 18.51 9.24
N VAL A 273 -17.33 18.75 7.94
CA VAL A 273 -16.10 19.03 7.19
C VAL A 273 -16.21 20.40 6.53
N GLU A 274 -15.14 21.16 6.55
CA GLU A 274 -15.07 22.50 5.95
C GLU A 274 -14.43 22.36 4.55
N ASP A 275 -15.18 22.65 3.48
CA ASP A 275 -14.76 22.43 2.09
C ASP A 275 -13.46 23.17 1.74
N GLU A 276 -13.35 24.43 2.18
CA GLU A 276 -12.17 25.27 1.93
C GLU A 276 -10.90 24.77 2.65
N ALA A 277 -11.06 23.95 3.69
CA ALA A 277 -9.94 23.37 4.42
C ALA A 277 -9.40 22.10 3.74
N ILE A 278 -10.17 21.47 2.84
CA ILE A 278 -9.75 20.27 2.11
C ILE A 278 -8.85 20.68 0.96
N ARG A 279 -7.58 20.26 1.02
CA ARG A 279 -6.63 20.52 -0.03
C ARG A 279 -6.87 19.60 -1.22
N VAL A 280 -7.00 20.19 -2.41
CA VAL A 280 -6.99 19.52 -3.71
C VAL A 280 -6.13 20.38 -4.62
N HIS A 281 -5.14 19.80 -5.29
CA HIS A 281 -4.28 20.52 -6.23
C HIS A 281 -5.07 21.08 -7.41
N ASP A 282 -4.68 22.26 -7.90
CA ASP A 282 -5.45 22.97 -8.94
C ASP A 282 -5.63 22.15 -10.22
N MET A 283 -4.59 21.43 -10.65
CA MET A 283 -4.66 20.53 -11.82
C MET A 283 -5.58 19.34 -11.55
N THR A 284 -5.49 18.74 -10.37
CA THR A 284 -6.36 17.63 -9.94
C THR A 284 -7.81 18.06 -9.86
N ARG A 285 -8.09 19.24 -9.29
CA ARG A 285 -9.42 19.84 -9.23
C ARG A 285 -9.96 20.10 -10.64
N GLY A 286 -9.14 20.68 -11.52
CA GLY A 286 -9.52 20.89 -12.92
C GLY A 286 -9.87 19.58 -13.63
N ALA A 287 -9.10 18.51 -13.42
CA ALA A 287 -9.39 17.18 -13.98
C ALA A 287 -10.70 16.60 -13.41
N CYS A 288 -10.90 16.68 -12.09
CA CYS A 288 -12.14 16.28 -11.42
C CYS A 288 -13.35 17.01 -12.01
N ASP A 289 -13.28 18.34 -12.13
CA ASP A 289 -14.35 19.19 -12.66
C ASP A 289 -14.68 18.85 -14.12
N MET A 290 -13.66 18.66 -14.97
CA MET A 290 -13.83 18.28 -16.38
C MET A 290 -14.54 16.94 -16.55
N LEU A 291 -14.32 16.01 -15.63
CA LEU A 291 -14.86 14.65 -15.69
C LEU A 291 -16.14 14.48 -14.88
N GLY A 292 -16.57 15.51 -14.15
CA GLY A 292 -17.73 15.46 -13.27
C GLY A 292 -17.54 14.50 -12.08
N ILE A 293 -16.30 14.35 -11.61
CA ILE A 293 -15.94 13.48 -10.49
C ILE A 293 -15.73 14.36 -9.26
N ASP A 294 -16.43 14.07 -8.17
CA ASP A 294 -16.21 14.77 -6.90
C ASP A 294 -14.93 14.22 -6.22
N PRO A 295 -13.91 15.07 -5.95
CA PRO A 295 -12.62 14.65 -5.40
C PRO A 295 -12.74 13.93 -4.05
N LEU A 296 -13.82 14.15 -3.30
CA LEU A 296 -14.04 13.46 -2.03
C LEU A 296 -14.14 11.93 -2.18
N TYR A 297 -14.49 11.43 -3.35
CA TYR A 297 -14.67 9.98 -3.58
C TYR A 297 -13.54 9.34 -4.37
N VAL A 298 -12.49 10.10 -4.69
CA VAL A 298 -11.34 9.63 -5.44
C VAL A 298 -10.34 9.00 -4.48
N ALA A 299 -9.78 7.85 -4.89
CA ALA A 299 -8.81 7.13 -4.08
C ALA A 299 -7.49 7.90 -3.91
N ASN A 300 -6.93 7.76 -2.70
CA ASN A 300 -5.65 8.32 -2.27
C ASN A 300 -4.79 7.18 -1.74
N GLU A 301 -3.49 7.18 -2.04
CA GLU A 301 -2.58 6.09 -1.71
C GLU A 301 -1.39 6.54 -0.85
N GLY A 302 -1.44 7.79 -0.39
CA GLY A 302 -0.47 8.41 0.50
C GLY A 302 -1.08 9.29 1.58
N THR A 303 -2.40 9.22 1.75
CA THR A 303 -3.17 10.12 2.62
C THR A 303 -4.00 9.34 3.63
N PHE A 304 -4.03 9.82 4.87
CA PHE A 304 -4.87 9.29 5.94
C PHE A 304 -5.69 10.37 6.64
N VAL A 305 -6.75 9.92 7.29
CA VAL A 305 -7.63 10.70 8.16
C VAL A 305 -7.42 10.28 9.60
N ALA A 306 -7.32 11.24 10.51
CA ALA A 306 -7.23 11.00 11.95
C ALA A 306 -8.26 11.81 12.71
N ILE A 307 -8.88 11.18 13.71
CA ILE A 307 -9.77 11.84 14.67
C ILE A 307 -8.99 12.03 15.97
N VAL A 308 -8.73 13.28 16.30
CA VAL A 308 -7.86 13.67 17.42
C VAL A 308 -8.63 14.53 18.43
N PRO A 309 -8.34 14.43 19.74
CA PRO A 309 -8.91 15.33 20.73
C PRO A 309 -8.63 16.79 20.39
N ALA A 310 -9.59 17.68 20.71
CA ALA A 310 -9.48 19.09 20.35
C ALA A 310 -8.26 19.81 20.97
N ASP A 311 -7.83 19.38 22.15
CA ASP A 311 -6.67 19.89 22.88
C ASP A 311 -5.33 19.33 22.39
N GLU A 312 -5.33 18.23 21.64
CA GLU A 312 -4.13 17.62 21.03
C GLU A 312 -4.01 17.93 19.52
N ALA A 313 -5.06 18.49 18.90
CA ALA A 313 -5.18 18.62 17.45
C ALA A 313 -4.06 19.45 16.79
N GLU A 314 -3.67 20.57 17.40
CA GLU A 314 -2.60 21.42 16.86
C GLU A 314 -1.22 20.75 16.98
N ALA A 315 -0.99 19.99 18.06
CA ALA A 315 0.25 19.23 18.23
C ALA A 315 0.35 18.09 17.22
N ALA A 316 -0.76 17.36 16.99
CA ALA A 316 -0.86 16.35 15.94
C ALA A 316 -0.57 16.93 14.56
N LEU A 317 -1.19 18.07 14.22
CA LEU A 317 -0.99 18.75 12.95
C LEU A 317 0.47 19.15 12.74
N ALA A 318 1.07 19.81 13.72
CA ALA A 318 2.46 20.24 13.64
C ALA A 318 3.43 19.06 13.50
N ALA A 319 3.15 17.93 14.16
CA ALA A 319 3.96 16.72 14.05
C ALA A 319 3.91 16.09 12.65
N VAL A 320 2.73 16.07 12.01
CA VAL A 320 2.59 15.57 10.63
C VAL A 320 3.26 16.53 9.64
N GLN A 321 3.03 17.83 9.77
CA GLN A 321 3.60 18.86 8.86
C GLN A 321 5.12 18.96 8.91
N ALA A 322 5.76 18.48 9.99
CA ALA A 322 7.21 18.46 10.12
C ALA A 322 7.87 17.32 9.32
N LEU A 323 7.10 16.36 8.80
CA LEU A 323 7.62 15.20 8.08
C LEU A 323 7.41 15.31 6.57
N PRO A 324 8.33 14.72 5.76
CA PRO A 324 8.19 14.69 4.31
C PRO A 324 6.86 14.07 3.89
N GLY A 325 6.10 14.80 3.08
CA GLY A 325 4.79 14.39 2.59
C GLY A 325 3.61 14.79 3.48
N GLY A 326 3.85 15.36 4.65
CA GLY A 326 2.80 15.88 5.54
C GLY A 326 2.62 17.38 5.47
N GLU A 327 3.35 18.09 4.60
CA GLU A 327 3.41 19.56 4.54
C GLU A 327 2.04 20.20 4.28
N GLU A 328 1.17 19.49 3.57
CA GLU A 328 -0.20 19.90 3.22
C GLU A 328 -1.26 19.35 4.17
N ALA A 329 -0.87 18.74 5.29
CA ALA A 329 -1.81 18.31 6.30
C ALA A 329 -2.61 19.49 6.87
N GLY A 330 -3.86 19.23 7.25
CA GLY A 330 -4.78 20.26 7.73
C GLY A 330 -5.86 19.71 8.65
N LEU A 331 -6.37 20.58 9.54
CA LEU A 331 -7.59 20.32 10.31
C LEU A 331 -8.79 20.68 9.45
N VAL A 332 -9.50 19.65 8.96
CA VAL A 332 -10.55 19.80 7.94
C VAL A 332 -11.96 19.78 8.52
N GLY A 333 -12.12 19.51 9.82
CA GLY A 333 -13.45 19.35 10.37
C GLY A 333 -13.50 18.96 11.84
N ARG A 334 -14.69 18.53 12.26
CA ARG A 334 -14.97 18.13 13.65
C ARG A 334 -16.13 17.14 13.74
N ILE A 335 -16.14 16.41 14.85
CA ILE A 335 -17.25 15.52 15.23
C ILE A 335 -18.33 16.32 15.97
N VAL A 336 -19.59 16.11 15.59
CA VAL A 336 -20.78 16.76 16.16
C VAL A 336 -21.82 15.71 16.57
N LEU A 337 -22.87 16.13 17.28
CA LEU A 337 -23.96 15.21 17.63
C LEU A 337 -24.94 15.02 16.46
N GLU A 338 -25.24 16.10 15.74
CA GLU A 338 -26.31 16.14 14.73
C GLU A 338 -25.83 16.87 13.46
N PRO A 339 -26.31 16.48 12.27
CA PRO A 339 -27.18 15.33 12.02
C PRO A 339 -26.46 14.01 12.28
N ALA A 340 -27.05 13.14 13.08
CA ALA A 340 -26.45 11.87 13.48
C ALA A 340 -26.22 10.96 12.27
N SER A 341 -25.16 10.14 12.33
CA SER A 341 -24.78 9.18 11.30
C SER A 341 -24.65 9.77 9.89
N SER A 342 -24.28 11.04 9.80
CA SER A 342 -24.25 11.81 8.56
C SER A 342 -22.95 12.62 8.43
N VAL A 343 -22.51 12.85 7.20
CA VAL A 343 -21.38 13.73 6.87
C VAL A 343 -21.90 14.99 6.18
N VAL A 344 -21.65 16.14 6.77
CA VAL A 344 -22.04 17.45 6.25
C VAL A 344 -20.81 18.23 5.85
N LEU A 345 -20.79 18.68 4.60
CA LEU A 345 -19.76 19.59 4.08
C LEU A 345 -20.29 21.03 4.15
N VAL A 346 -19.54 21.90 4.81
CA VAL A 346 -19.78 23.35 4.85
C VAL A 346 -19.01 23.98 3.70
N THR A 347 -19.73 24.65 2.80
CA THR A 347 -19.14 25.30 1.62
C THR A 347 -18.55 26.66 2.00
N GLY A 348 -17.65 27.20 1.16
CA GLY A 348 -17.08 28.54 1.35
C GLY A 348 -18.10 29.69 1.40
N PHE A 349 -19.31 29.45 0.90
CA PHE A 349 -20.42 30.40 0.96
C PHE A 349 -21.27 30.28 2.26
N GLY A 350 -20.87 29.43 3.20
CA GLY A 350 -21.57 29.16 4.45
C GLY A 350 -22.82 28.27 4.31
N GLY A 351 -23.04 27.69 3.12
CA GLY A 351 -24.07 26.68 2.90
C GLY A 351 -23.61 25.29 3.34
N THR A 352 -24.53 24.34 3.40
CA THR A 352 -24.21 22.94 3.75
C THR A 352 -24.73 21.99 2.69
N ARG A 353 -23.93 20.97 2.31
CA ARG A 353 -24.38 19.82 1.53
C ARG A 353 -24.13 18.52 2.28
N MET A 354 -24.98 17.52 2.04
CA MET A 354 -24.73 16.16 2.52
C MET A 354 -23.68 15.49 1.63
N VAL A 355 -22.73 14.79 2.24
CA VAL A 355 -21.79 13.89 1.57
C VAL A 355 -22.29 12.48 1.87
N ASP A 356 -22.87 11.81 0.88
CA ASP A 356 -23.45 10.48 1.05
C ASP A 356 -22.40 9.39 0.80
N MET A 357 -22.71 8.14 1.16
CA MET A 357 -21.84 7.02 0.82
C MET A 357 -21.85 6.77 -0.69
N LEU A 358 -20.67 6.48 -1.24
CA LEU A 358 -20.52 6.19 -2.66
C LEU A 358 -21.26 4.90 -3.03
N VAL A 359 -22.05 4.91 -4.11
CA VAL A 359 -22.77 3.72 -4.60
C VAL A 359 -21.83 2.72 -5.29
N GLY A 360 -20.77 3.21 -5.94
CA GLY A 360 -19.71 2.41 -6.55
C GLY A 360 -18.56 3.30 -7.01
N ASP A 361 -17.34 2.76 -6.98
CA ASP A 361 -16.14 3.50 -7.38
C ASP A 361 -16.26 3.96 -8.84
N PRO A 362 -16.16 5.27 -9.14
CA PRO A 362 -16.21 5.76 -10.52
C PRO A 362 -15.01 5.28 -11.36
N LEU A 363 -13.94 4.79 -10.73
CA LEU A 363 -12.66 4.50 -11.36
C LEU A 363 -12.28 3.02 -11.15
N PRO A 364 -12.68 2.11 -12.06
CA PRO A 364 -12.34 0.70 -11.92
C PRO A 364 -10.83 0.50 -11.98
N ARG A 365 -10.26 -0.43 -11.19
CA ARG A 365 -8.83 -0.79 -11.16
C ARG A 365 -7.88 0.39 -10.90
N ILE A 366 -8.25 1.21 -9.92
CA ILE A 366 -7.44 2.36 -9.50
C ILE A 366 -6.28 1.94 -8.58
N CYS A 367 -6.49 0.89 -7.77
CA CYS A 367 -5.48 0.30 -6.89
C CYS A 367 -5.49 -1.24 -6.95
#